data_AF-A0A2S7KT14-F1
#
_entry.id   AF-A0A2S7KT14-F1
#
_cell.length_a   1.000
_cell.length_b   1.000
_cell.length_c   1.000
_cell.angle_alpha   90.00
_cell.angle_beta   90.00
_cell.angle_gamma   90.00
#
_symmetry.space_group_name_H-M   'P 1'
#
loop_
_entity.id
_entity.type
_entity.pdbx_description
1 polymer ?
#
loop_
_entity_poly.entity_id
_entity_poly.type
_entity_poly.pdbx_seq_one_letter_code
_entity_poly.pdbx_strand_id
1 'polypeptide(L)'
;MALITKQTAVQLPCLCPNFPAQPESTQASHRAVRLLYETVGKHYEMTESKQTNENRIGGLFLIIGTLVLLTTIYFEYRIGWIGNSRTDNETIEFLISNWENLKSIWAWQMCSHFIFIVGYLLLLKTAILVMRILWSILVVCSLLVVVAFGLTLGSYYPALEIYNSEPVIFETIRGGIGYLYQFGRFGLLVFAVAFLLETLNKNGKIPKILGSSLFIFIILVLIIGYALGVSMKIIGAAFFLLPLAIGYFYFKNVDK
;
A
#
# COMPACT_ATOMS: atom_id res chain seq x y z
N MET A 1 29.65 -35.59 -75.21
CA MET A 1 30.60 -34.60 -74.64
C MET A 1 30.50 -34.72 -73.13
N ALA A 2 31.29 -35.60 -72.50
CA ALA A 2 32.65 -35.36 -71.98
C ALA A 2 32.62 -34.25 -70.90
N LEU A 3 33.04 -34.43 -69.64
CA LEU A 3 33.98 -35.38 -69.04
C LEU A 3 33.68 -35.49 -67.53
N ILE A 4 33.77 -36.71 -66.99
CA ILE A 4 33.78 -37.02 -65.56
C ILE A 4 35.22 -36.87 -65.06
N THR A 5 35.46 -36.01 -64.07
CA THR A 5 36.72 -35.94 -63.33
C THR A 5 36.51 -36.44 -61.90
N LYS A 6 37.07 -37.62 -61.63
CA LYS A 6 37.27 -38.19 -60.29
C LYS A 6 38.31 -37.35 -59.54
N GLN A 7 37.96 -36.85 -58.36
CA GLN A 7 38.90 -36.30 -57.39
C GLN A 7 39.16 -37.34 -56.30
N THR A 8 40.38 -37.87 -56.29
CA THR A 8 40.99 -38.68 -55.25
C THR A 8 41.25 -37.84 -54.00
N ALA A 9 40.56 -38.14 -52.91
CA ALA A 9 40.87 -37.59 -51.59
C ALA A 9 42.05 -38.38 -50.98
N VAL A 10 43.18 -37.69 -50.81
CA VAL A 10 44.36 -38.18 -50.11
C VAL A 10 44.09 -38.12 -48.60
N GLN A 11 44.10 -39.26 -47.92
CA GLN A 11 44.11 -39.34 -46.46
C GLN A 11 45.44 -38.82 -45.93
N LEU A 12 45.43 -37.67 -45.24
CA LEU A 12 46.53 -37.25 -44.38
C LEU A 12 46.47 -38.00 -43.04
N PRO A 13 47.59 -38.52 -42.51
CA PRO A 13 47.64 -39.02 -41.15
C PRO A 13 47.51 -37.86 -40.16
N CYS A 14 46.44 -37.87 -39.35
CA CYS A 14 46.30 -37.00 -38.19
C CYS A 14 47.37 -37.37 -37.16
N LEU A 15 48.49 -36.63 -37.16
CA LEU A 15 49.38 -36.54 -36.01
C LEU A 15 48.62 -35.85 -34.88
N CYS A 16 48.15 -36.62 -33.90
CA CYS A 16 47.73 -36.08 -32.62
C CYS A 16 48.97 -35.54 -31.89
N PRO A 17 49.09 -34.23 -31.60
CA PRO A 17 50.02 -33.80 -30.58
C PRO A 17 49.46 -34.29 -29.24
N ASN A 18 50.30 -35.02 -28.49
CA ASN A 18 50.10 -35.23 -27.06
C ASN A 18 49.93 -33.86 -26.40
N PHE A 19 48.69 -33.49 -26.08
CA PHE A 19 48.43 -32.36 -25.21
C PHE A 19 48.97 -32.71 -23.82
N PRO A 20 49.82 -31.85 -23.21
CA PRO A 20 50.19 -32.05 -21.82
C PRO A 20 48.92 -32.02 -20.97
N ALA A 21 48.85 -32.90 -19.98
CA ALA A 21 47.79 -32.91 -18.98
C ALA A 21 47.59 -31.48 -18.46
N GLN A 22 46.35 -30.97 -18.54
CA GLN A 22 46.01 -29.67 -17.98
C GLN A 22 46.45 -29.63 -16.51
N PRO A 23 47.16 -28.59 -16.06
CA PRO A 23 47.57 -28.50 -14.67
C PRO A 23 46.33 -28.45 -13.77
N GLU A 24 46.33 -29.25 -12.70
CA GLU A 24 45.24 -29.37 -11.71
C GLU A 24 44.79 -28.00 -11.15
N SER A 25 45.65 -26.97 -11.22
CA SER A 25 45.34 -25.59 -10.85
C SER A 25 44.21 -24.97 -11.68
N THR A 26 44.07 -25.35 -12.95
CA THR A 26 43.00 -24.84 -13.84
C THR A 26 41.64 -25.41 -13.45
N GLN A 27 41.60 -26.68 -13.05
CA GLN A 27 40.37 -27.37 -12.68
C GLN A 27 39.83 -26.90 -11.32
N ALA A 28 40.73 -26.61 -10.37
CA ALA A 28 40.40 -25.97 -9.10
C ALA A 28 39.84 -24.54 -9.30
N SER A 29 40.44 -23.76 -10.22
CA SER A 29 39.98 -22.42 -10.57
C SER A 29 38.58 -22.42 -11.19
N HIS A 30 38.31 -23.32 -12.16
CA HIS A 30 36.96 -23.46 -12.74
C HIS A 30 35.90 -23.88 -11.71
N ARG A 31 36.25 -24.73 -10.74
CA ARG A 31 35.34 -25.15 -9.67
C ARG A 31 35.05 -24.00 -8.70
N ALA A 32 36.05 -23.19 -8.34
CA ALA A 32 35.89 -22.03 -7.49
C ALA A 32 35.00 -20.94 -8.16
N VAL A 33 35.21 -20.68 -9.45
CA VAL A 33 34.37 -19.75 -10.22
C VAL A 33 32.93 -20.26 -10.29
N ARG A 34 32.71 -21.55 -10.59
CA ARG A 34 31.35 -22.14 -10.59
C ARG A 34 30.66 -21.99 -9.23
N LEU A 35 31.35 -22.29 -8.13
CA LEU A 35 30.80 -22.15 -6.77
C LEU A 35 30.47 -20.69 -6.43
N LEU A 36 31.28 -19.73 -6.87
CA LEU A 36 30.99 -18.30 -6.72
C LEU A 36 29.74 -17.90 -7.51
N TYR A 37 29.60 -18.32 -8.76
CA TYR A 37 28.40 -18.06 -9.55
C TYR A 37 27.15 -18.69 -8.93
N GLU A 38 27.23 -19.92 -8.43
CA GLU A 38 26.11 -20.58 -7.73
C GLU A 38 25.75 -19.89 -6.42
N THR A 39 26.74 -19.42 -5.65
CA THR A 39 26.51 -18.73 -4.37
C THR A 39 25.92 -17.34 -4.59
N VAL A 40 26.45 -16.60 -5.56
CA VAL A 40 25.91 -15.29 -5.97
C VAL A 40 24.51 -15.46 -6.52
N GLY A 41 24.28 -16.43 -7.42
CA GLY A 41 22.96 -16.74 -7.97
C GLY A 41 21.93 -17.06 -6.89
N LYS A 42 22.25 -17.95 -5.95
CA LYS A 42 21.39 -18.26 -4.80
C LYS A 42 21.11 -17.04 -3.92
N HIS A 43 22.07 -16.13 -3.76
CA HIS A 43 21.86 -14.92 -2.97
C HIS A 43 20.89 -13.96 -3.66
N TYR A 44 21.02 -13.78 -4.98
CA TYR A 44 20.09 -12.99 -5.79
C TYR A 44 18.66 -13.54 -5.76
N GLU A 45 18.49 -14.86 -5.99
CA GLU A 45 17.17 -15.51 -5.93
C GLU A 45 16.51 -15.36 -4.54
N MET A 46 17.30 -15.43 -3.47
CA MET A 46 16.80 -15.25 -2.10
C MET A 46 16.38 -13.79 -1.82
N THR A 47 17.09 -12.81 -2.39
CA THR A 47 16.71 -11.40 -2.25
C THR A 47 15.44 -11.04 -3.04
N GLU A 48 15.29 -11.55 -4.25
CA GLU A 48 14.10 -11.31 -5.08
C GLU A 48 12.85 -11.99 -4.49
N SER A 49 12.96 -13.26 -4.08
CA SER A 49 11.84 -13.98 -3.44
C SER A 49 11.36 -13.31 -2.16
N LYS A 50 12.29 -12.78 -1.34
CA LYS A 50 11.97 -12.02 -0.13
C LYS A 50 11.26 -10.70 -0.46
N GLN A 51 11.74 -9.95 -1.45
CA GLN A 51 11.15 -8.69 -1.90
C GLN A 51 9.72 -8.88 -2.44
N THR A 52 9.51 -9.94 -3.22
CA THR A 52 8.19 -10.30 -3.76
C THR A 52 7.20 -10.66 -2.64
N ASN A 53 7.66 -11.38 -1.61
CA ASN A 53 6.84 -11.71 -0.46
C ASN A 53 6.45 -10.46 0.37
N GLU A 54 7.38 -9.54 0.63
CA GLU A 54 7.09 -8.30 1.36
C GLU A 54 6.08 -7.41 0.61
N ASN A 55 6.20 -7.28 -0.72
CA ASN A 55 5.21 -6.57 -1.54
C ASN A 55 3.82 -7.19 -1.44
N ARG A 56 3.76 -8.53 -1.51
CA ARG A 56 2.49 -9.26 -1.47
C ARG A 56 1.79 -9.10 -0.13
N ILE A 57 2.53 -9.28 0.96
CA ILE A 57 2.00 -9.09 2.31
C ILE A 57 1.60 -7.63 2.50
N GLY A 58 2.45 -6.68 2.13
CA GLY A 58 2.11 -5.24 2.21
C GLY A 58 0.80 -4.91 1.47
N GLY A 59 0.64 -5.43 0.25
CA GLY A 59 -0.60 -5.27 -0.52
C GLY A 59 -1.83 -5.89 0.15
N LEU A 60 -1.70 -7.06 0.77
CA LEU A 60 -2.76 -7.69 1.54
C LEU A 60 -3.18 -6.83 2.75
N PHE A 61 -2.23 -6.25 3.48
CA PHE A 61 -2.51 -5.34 4.58
C PHE A 61 -3.27 -4.09 4.10
N LEU A 62 -2.93 -3.54 2.94
CA LEU A 62 -3.71 -2.43 2.36
C LEU A 62 -5.16 -2.84 2.07
N ILE A 63 -5.39 -4.03 1.52
CA ILE A 63 -6.74 -4.54 1.26
C ILE A 63 -7.51 -4.69 2.56
N ILE A 64 -6.96 -5.41 3.54
CA ILE A 64 -7.63 -5.68 4.82
C ILE A 64 -7.93 -4.37 5.55
N GLY A 65 -6.94 -3.48 5.69
CA GLY A 65 -7.11 -2.18 6.34
C GLY A 65 -8.23 -1.37 5.69
N THR A 66 -8.29 -1.39 4.35
CA THR A 66 -9.34 -0.69 3.63
C THR A 66 -10.73 -1.30 3.83
N LEU A 67 -10.85 -2.62 3.82
CA LEU A 67 -12.13 -3.30 4.05
C LEU A 67 -12.66 -3.03 5.45
N VAL A 68 -11.80 -3.07 6.47
CA VAL A 68 -12.18 -2.70 7.85
C VAL A 68 -12.65 -1.25 7.88
N LEU A 69 -11.91 -0.33 7.29
CA LEU A 69 -12.26 1.09 7.29
C LEU A 69 -13.58 1.37 6.55
N LEU A 70 -13.80 0.79 5.37
CA LEU A 70 -15.08 0.90 4.65
C LEU A 70 -16.25 0.34 5.45
N THR A 71 -16.05 -0.79 6.15
CA THR A 71 -17.07 -1.39 7.01
C THR A 71 -17.41 -0.48 8.18
N THR A 72 -16.42 0.15 8.82
CA THR A 72 -16.68 1.12 9.90
C THR A 72 -17.37 2.39 9.40
N ILE A 73 -17.02 2.91 8.22
CA ILE A 73 -17.71 4.04 7.59
C ILE A 73 -19.19 3.69 7.32
N TYR A 74 -19.46 2.46 6.86
CA TYR A 74 -20.83 1.97 6.71
C TYR A 74 -21.57 1.97 8.06
N PHE A 75 -20.94 1.50 9.14
CA PHE A 75 -21.55 1.55 10.47
C PHE A 75 -21.77 2.98 10.97
N GLU A 76 -20.83 3.90 10.76
CA GLU A 76 -21.00 5.33 11.06
C GLU A 76 -22.20 5.94 10.31
N TYR A 77 -22.38 5.57 9.04
CA TYR A 77 -23.55 5.97 8.27
C TYR A 77 -24.83 5.37 8.83
N ARG A 78 -24.83 4.07 9.18
CA ARG A 78 -26.02 3.37 9.70
C ARG A 78 -26.51 3.91 11.04
N ILE A 79 -25.61 4.32 11.94
CA ILE A 79 -25.98 4.97 13.21
C ILE A 79 -26.28 6.46 13.04
N GLY A 80 -26.09 7.00 11.83
CA GLY A 80 -26.36 8.40 11.50
C GLY A 80 -25.26 9.38 11.89
N TRP A 81 -24.07 8.92 12.29
CA TRP A 81 -22.93 9.81 12.53
C TRP A 81 -22.50 10.51 11.24
N ILE A 82 -22.54 9.78 10.12
CA ILE A 82 -22.36 10.30 8.76
C ILE A 82 -23.74 10.48 8.11
N GLY A 83 -23.93 11.57 7.37
CA GLY A 83 -25.12 11.80 6.55
C GLY A 83 -26.16 12.75 7.14
N ASN A 84 -26.11 13.02 8.45
CA ASN A 84 -27.01 13.96 9.12
C ASN A 84 -26.26 15.24 9.52
N SER A 85 -26.84 16.39 9.19
CA SER A 85 -26.41 17.68 9.73
C SER A 85 -26.91 17.83 11.15
N ARG A 86 -26.06 18.28 12.07
CA ARG A 86 -26.38 18.51 13.48
C ARG A 86 -25.74 19.82 13.94
N THR A 87 -26.42 20.52 14.82
CA THR A 87 -25.84 21.59 15.65
C THR A 87 -24.83 21.01 16.65
N ASP A 88 -24.06 21.85 17.33
CA ASP A 88 -23.09 21.37 18.32
C ASP A 88 -23.78 20.67 19.50
N ASN A 89 -24.90 21.20 20.01
CA ASN A 89 -25.66 20.57 21.08
C ASN A 89 -26.22 19.20 20.66
N GLU A 90 -26.85 19.12 19.48
CA GLU A 90 -27.34 17.84 18.93
C GLU A 90 -26.20 16.84 18.70
N THR A 91 -25.00 17.32 18.38
CA THR A 91 -23.81 16.47 18.22
C THR A 91 -23.39 15.87 19.56
N ILE A 92 -23.38 16.67 20.63
CA ILE A 92 -23.02 16.23 21.98
C ILE A 92 -24.04 15.21 22.50
N GLU A 93 -25.34 15.50 22.36
CA GLU A 93 -26.41 14.55 22.72
C GLU A 93 -26.31 13.25 21.93
N PHE A 94 -26.01 13.33 20.63
CA PHE A 94 -25.79 12.16 19.79
C PHE A 94 -24.58 11.34 20.26
N LEU A 95 -23.46 11.99 20.56
CA LEU A 95 -22.25 11.33 21.04
C LEU A 95 -22.50 10.58 22.35
N ILE A 96 -23.19 11.21 23.31
CA ILE A 96 -23.52 10.59 24.60
C ILE A 96 -24.44 9.39 24.40
N SER A 97 -25.51 9.56 23.61
CA SER A 97 -26.51 8.50 23.38
C SER A 97 -25.99 7.32 22.56
N ASN A 98 -24.93 7.51 21.76
CA ASN A 98 -24.38 6.48 20.88
C ASN A 98 -22.94 6.10 21.23
N TRP A 99 -22.45 6.48 22.41
CA TRP A 99 -21.03 6.36 22.77
C TRP A 99 -20.50 4.94 22.60
N GLU A 100 -21.19 3.92 23.13
CA GLU A 100 -20.72 2.54 23.05
C GLU A 100 -20.58 2.04 21.60
N ASN A 101 -21.50 2.44 20.71
CA ASN A 101 -21.41 2.12 19.29
C ASN A 101 -20.24 2.85 18.63
N LEU A 102 -20.11 4.16 18.86
CA LEU A 102 -19.05 4.99 18.30
C LEU A 102 -17.66 4.56 18.77
N LYS A 103 -17.51 4.28 20.06
CA LYS A 103 -16.29 3.76 20.67
C LYS A 103 -15.81 2.49 19.98
N SER A 104 -16.72 1.53 19.75
CA SER A 104 -16.39 0.29 19.05
C SER A 104 -15.96 0.55 17.60
N ILE A 105 -16.74 1.37 16.88
CA ILE A 105 -16.45 1.74 15.49
C ILE A 105 -15.08 2.42 15.37
N TRP A 106 -14.80 3.42 16.21
CA TRP A 106 -13.56 4.18 16.20
C TRP A 106 -12.35 3.34 16.64
N ALA A 107 -12.54 2.37 17.54
CA ALA A 107 -11.50 1.39 17.86
C ALA A 107 -11.13 0.53 16.64
N TRP A 108 -12.11 0.09 15.86
CA TRP A 108 -11.86 -0.62 14.60
C TRP A 108 -11.23 0.27 13.54
N GLN A 109 -11.58 1.56 13.47
CA GLN A 109 -10.90 2.53 12.62
C GLN A 109 -9.43 2.71 13.02
N MET A 110 -9.14 2.86 14.31
CA MET A 110 -7.77 2.90 14.84
C MET A 110 -6.99 1.62 14.46
N CYS A 111 -7.60 0.45 14.63
CA CYS A 111 -7.02 -0.83 14.22
C CYS A 111 -6.70 -0.88 12.71
N SER A 112 -7.61 -0.39 11.86
CA SER A 112 -7.38 -0.30 10.42
C SER A 112 -6.14 0.54 10.07
N HIS A 113 -5.91 1.64 10.80
CA HIS A 113 -4.73 2.47 10.59
C HIS A 113 -3.43 1.79 11.06
N PHE A 114 -3.47 0.98 12.12
CA PHE A 114 -2.33 0.11 12.45
C PHE A 114 -2.02 -0.90 11.34
N ILE A 115 -3.04 -1.54 10.77
CA ILE A 115 -2.91 -2.46 9.64
C ILE A 115 -2.28 -1.73 8.45
N PHE A 116 -2.74 -0.52 8.14
CA PHE A 116 -2.16 0.33 7.10
C PHE A 116 -0.69 0.65 7.35
N ILE A 117 -0.32 1.05 8.58
CA ILE A 117 1.08 1.34 8.95
C ILE A 117 1.97 0.12 8.66
N VAL A 118 1.56 -1.08 9.07
CA VAL A 118 2.31 -2.31 8.79
C VAL A 118 2.44 -2.53 7.28
N GLY A 119 1.36 -2.35 6.53
CA GLY A 119 1.37 -2.40 5.06
C GLY A 119 2.41 -1.45 4.47
N TYR A 120 2.39 -0.16 4.83
CA TYR A 120 3.32 0.83 4.32
C TYR A 120 4.78 0.52 4.67
N LEU A 121 5.05 0.06 5.89
CA LEU A 121 6.42 -0.29 6.31
C LEU A 121 6.98 -1.46 5.50
N LEU A 122 6.14 -2.44 5.13
CA LEU A 122 6.53 -3.53 4.23
C LEU A 122 6.82 -3.01 2.83
N LEU A 123 5.95 -2.15 2.28
CA LEU A 123 6.14 -1.57 0.95
C LEU A 123 7.33 -0.59 0.88
N LEU A 124 7.68 0.05 1.99
CA LEU A 124 8.80 0.98 2.09
C LEU A 124 10.16 0.30 1.91
N LYS A 125 10.30 -0.97 2.33
CA LYS A 125 11.57 -1.71 2.24
C LYS A 125 11.98 -2.01 0.81
N THR A 126 10.99 -2.20 -0.06
CA THR A 126 11.16 -2.72 -1.43
C THR A 126 11.00 -1.63 -2.50
N ALA A 127 10.62 -0.42 -2.10
CA ALA A 127 10.27 0.67 -2.99
C ALA A 127 11.49 1.47 -3.48
N ILE A 128 11.37 2.07 -4.66
CA ILE A 128 12.28 3.11 -5.15
C ILE A 128 12.16 4.39 -4.31
N LEU A 129 13.19 5.24 -4.31
CA LEU A 129 13.31 6.42 -3.43
C LEU A 129 12.03 7.27 -3.36
N VAL A 130 11.43 7.64 -4.50
CA VAL A 130 10.21 8.46 -4.54
C VAL A 130 9.04 7.78 -3.84
N MET A 131 8.82 6.49 -4.10
CA MET A 131 7.76 5.73 -3.44
C MET A 131 8.06 5.51 -1.95
N ARG A 132 9.33 5.35 -1.55
CA ARG A 132 9.71 5.29 -0.13
C ARG A 132 9.31 6.56 0.61
N ILE A 133 9.53 7.74 0.01
CA ILE A 133 9.11 9.02 0.60
C ILE A 133 7.59 9.04 0.80
N LEU A 134 6.83 8.64 -0.21
CA LEU A 134 5.36 8.59 -0.12
C LEU A 134 4.88 7.62 0.96
N TRP A 135 5.46 6.41 1.03
CA TRP A 135 5.13 5.44 2.08
C TRP A 135 5.46 5.97 3.48
N SER A 136 6.59 6.66 3.66
CA SER A 136 6.95 7.30 4.92
C SER A 136 5.94 8.36 5.35
N ILE A 137 5.52 9.22 4.42
CA ILE A 137 4.51 10.25 4.70
C ILE A 137 3.18 9.58 5.10
N LEU A 138 2.78 8.51 4.40
CA LEU A 138 1.57 7.75 4.72
C LEU A 138 1.62 7.07 6.10
N VAL A 139 2.79 6.59 6.52
CA VAL A 139 3.02 6.10 7.89
C VAL A 139 2.77 7.22 8.90
N VAL A 140 3.37 8.39 8.70
CA VAL A 140 3.19 9.54 9.60
C VAL A 140 1.72 9.97 9.65
N CYS A 141 1.07 10.11 8.49
CA CYS A 141 -0.36 10.45 8.42
C CYS A 141 -1.22 9.43 9.18
N SER A 142 -0.99 8.12 9.00
CA SER A 142 -1.77 7.11 9.72
C SER A 142 -1.45 7.07 11.21
N LEU A 143 -0.22 7.34 11.62
CA LEU A 143 0.14 7.46 13.03
C LEU A 143 -0.59 8.63 13.69
N LEU A 144 -0.71 9.78 13.02
CA LEU A 144 -1.49 10.91 13.52
C LEU A 144 -2.96 10.53 13.72
N VAL A 145 -3.55 9.77 12.79
CA VAL A 145 -4.94 9.27 12.94
C VAL A 145 -5.06 8.27 14.09
N VAL A 146 -4.08 7.38 14.27
CA VAL A 146 -4.04 6.45 15.41
C VAL A 146 -4.00 7.21 16.73
N VAL A 147 -3.14 8.24 16.83
CA VAL A 147 -3.07 9.10 18.03
C VAL A 147 -4.38 9.84 18.23
N ALA A 148 -4.98 10.40 17.18
CA ALA A 148 -6.28 11.06 17.26
C ALA A 148 -7.34 10.13 17.83
N PHE A 149 -7.49 8.91 17.28
CA PHE A 149 -8.45 7.93 17.81
C PHE A 149 -8.11 7.45 19.22
N GLY A 150 -6.83 7.25 19.54
CA GLY A 150 -6.41 6.89 20.89
C GLY A 150 -6.81 7.95 21.92
N LEU A 151 -6.63 9.23 21.58
CA LEU A 151 -7.12 10.34 22.40
C LEU A 151 -8.65 10.34 22.46
N THR A 152 -9.35 10.23 21.34
CA THR A 152 -10.83 10.15 21.33
C THR A 152 -11.33 9.05 22.27
N LEU A 153 -10.83 7.83 22.14
CA LEU A 153 -11.27 6.69 22.94
C LEU A 153 -10.93 6.83 24.43
N GLY A 154 -9.83 7.53 24.76
CA GLY A 154 -9.39 7.74 26.12
C GLY A 154 -9.98 8.96 26.82
N SER A 155 -10.35 10.02 26.08
CA SER A 155 -10.67 11.32 26.67
C SER A 155 -12.01 11.94 26.27
N TYR A 156 -12.66 11.51 25.18
CA TYR A 156 -13.92 12.14 24.76
C TYR A 156 -15.03 11.95 25.79
N TYR A 157 -15.26 10.72 26.25
CA TYR A 157 -16.39 10.45 27.15
C TYR A 157 -16.28 11.15 28.51
N PRO A 158 -15.13 11.08 29.22
CA PRO A 158 -14.94 11.86 30.43
C PRO A 158 -15.13 13.37 30.21
N ALA A 159 -14.69 13.89 29.05
CA ALA A 159 -14.86 15.30 28.71
C ALA A 159 -16.33 15.66 28.37
N LEU A 160 -17.09 14.73 27.78
CA LEU A 160 -18.52 14.90 27.50
C LEU A 160 -19.35 14.93 28.78
N GLU A 161 -19.02 14.10 29.77
CA GLU A 161 -19.76 14.03 31.04
C GLU A 161 -19.74 15.36 31.81
N ILE A 162 -18.63 16.10 31.73
CA ILE A 162 -18.47 17.40 32.39
C ILE A 162 -18.76 18.60 31.47
N TYR A 163 -19.28 18.37 30.26
CA TYR A 163 -19.48 19.45 29.27
C TYR A 163 -20.37 20.58 29.80
N ASN A 164 -21.44 20.24 30.53
CA ASN A 164 -22.37 21.23 31.07
C ASN A 164 -21.74 22.12 32.15
N SER A 165 -20.70 21.65 32.83
CA SER A 165 -19.97 22.41 33.85
C SER A 165 -18.72 23.10 33.30
N GLU A 166 -17.97 22.42 32.42
CA GLU A 166 -16.66 22.85 31.93
C GLU A 166 -16.51 22.62 30.40
N PRO A 167 -17.26 23.35 29.56
CA PRO A 167 -17.30 23.12 28.11
C PRO A 167 -15.94 23.34 27.43
N VAL A 168 -15.10 24.21 28.00
CA VAL A 168 -13.76 24.54 27.48
C VAL A 168 -12.86 23.30 27.42
N ILE A 169 -13.00 22.35 28.36
CA ILE A 169 -12.19 21.13 28.37
C ILE A 169 -12.52 20.28 27.15
N PHE A 170 -13.82 20.03 26.91
CA PHE A 170 -14.26 19.26 25.76
C PHE A 170 -13.85 19.92 24.44
N GLU A 171 -14.07 21.23 24.29
CA GLU A 171 -13.72 21.95 23.06
C GLU A 171 -12.20 21.95 22.80
N THR A 172 -11.37 22.04 23.84
CA THR A 172 -9.92 21.92 23.70
C THR A 172 -9.50 20.52 23.22
N ILE A 173 -10.07 19.47 23.83
CA ILE A 173 -9.81 18.08 23.46
C ILE A 173 -10.29 17.78 22.03
N ARG A 174 -11.53 18.14 21.73
CA ARG A 174 -12.15 18.03 20.40
C ARG A 174 -11.34 18.77 19.34
N GLY A 175 -10.90 19.99 19.64
CA GLY A 175 -10.06 20.79 18.75
C GLY A 175 -8.73 20.11 18.44
N GLY A 176 -8.00 19.67 19.48
CA GLY A 176 -6.72 18.96 19.32
C GLY A 176 -6.84 17.68 18.50
N ILE A 177 -7.84 16.84 18.81
CA ILE A 177 -8.16 15.63 18.04
C ILE A 177 -8.53 15.99 16.59
N GLY A 178 -9.34 17.03 16.41
CA GLY A 178 -9.77 17.53 15.11
C GLY A 178 -8.58 17.88 14.21
N TYR A 179 -7.58 18.61 14.75
CA TYR A 179 -6.36 18.93 14.02
C TYR A 179 -5.56 17.68 13.63
N LEU A 180 -5.32 16.76 14.57
CA LEU A 180 -4.59 15.51 14.29
C LEU A 180 -5.29 14.69 13.20
N TYR A 181 -6.61 14.57 13.28
CA TYR A 181 -7.41 13.85 12.30
C TYR A 181 -7.37 14.53 10.93
N GLN A 182 -7.53 15.85 10.86
CA GLN A 182 -7.41 16.60 9.60
C GLN A 182 -6.03 16.46 8.96
N PHE A 183 -4.96 16.57 9.75
CA PHE A 183 -3.60 16.37 9.25
C PHE A 183 -3.38 14.93 8.75
N GLY A 184 -3.88 13.94 9.50
CA GLY A 184 -3.84 12.54 9.09
C GLY A 184 -4.59 12.26 7.78
N ARG A 185 -5.72 12.95 7.55
CA ARG A 185 -6.53 12.81 6.32
C ARG A 185 -5.82 13.30 5.05
N PHE A 186 -4.79 14.14 5.14
CA PHE A 186 -3.94 14.43 3.97
C PHE A 186 -3.31 13.17 3.38
N GLY A 187 -3.20 12.09 4.16
CA GLY A 187 -2.77 10.78 3.68
C GLY A 187 -3.60 10.27 2.49
N LEU A 188 -4.89 10.62 2.38
CA LEU A 188 -5.71 10.24 1.22
C LEU A 188 -5.22 10.89 -0.09
N LEU A 189 -4.81 12.17 -0.02
CA LEU A 189 -4.24 12.87 -1.17
C LEU A 189 -2.88 12.30 -1.55
N VAL A 190 -2.04 12.00 -0.54
CA VAL A 190 -0.75 11.33 -0.75
C VAL A 190 -0.96 9.95 -1.39
N PHE A 191 -2.02 9.23 -1.02
CA PHE A 191 -2.41 7.97 -1.64
C PHE A 191 -2.78 8.13 -3.12
N ALA A 192 -3.51 9.18 -3.47
CA ALA A 192 -3.82 9.48 -4.86
C ALA A 192 -2.55 9.75 -5.68
N VAL A 193 -1.57 10.47 -5.11
CA VAL A 193 -0.27 10.67 -5.76
C VAL A 193 0.47 9.34 -5.95
N ALA A 194 0.55 8.50 -4.91
CA ALA A 194 1.17 7.17 -4.99
C ALA A 194 0.49 6.30 -6.07
N PHE A 195 -0.84 6.32 -6.13
CA PHE A 195 -1.62 5.61 -7.13
C PHE A 195 -1.31 6.09 -8.55
N LEU A 196 -1.26 7.41 -8.77
CA LEU A 196 -0.96 7.98 -10.07
C LEU A 196 0.47 7.64 -10.51
N LEU A 197 1.45 7.66 -9.60
CA LEU A 197 2.82 7.24 -9.93
C LEU A 197 2.89 5.77 -10.32
N GLU A 198 2.24 4.89 -9.56
CA GLU A 198 2.16 3.46 -9.87
C GLU A 198 1.39 3.14 -11.15
N THR A 199 0.51 4.04 -11.58
CA THR A 199 -0.26 3.89 -12.83
C THR A 199 0.49 4.45 -14.03
N LEU A 200 1.07 5.66 -13.92
CA LEU A 200 1.61 6.40 -15.05
C LEU A 200 3.05 6.00 -15.39
N ASN A 201 3.81 5.54 -14.40
CA ASN A 201 5.19 5.14 -14.61
C ASN A 201 5.29 3.90 -15.52
N LYS A 202 6.36 3.82 -16.34
CA LYS A 202 6.58 2.70 -17.26
C LYS A 202 6.74 1.37 -16.52
N ASN A 203 7.39 1.42 -15.35
CA ASN A 203 7.62 0.26 -14.48
C ASN A 203 6.66 0.24 -13.29
N GLY A 204 5.52 0.93 -13.40
CA GLY A 204 4.50 0.95 -12.36
C GLY A 204 3.76 -0.40 -12.28
N LYS A 205 3.23 -0.70 -11.09
CA LYS A 205 2.54 -1.97 -10.81
C LYS A 205 1.11 -2.01 -11.35
N ILE A 206 0.51 -0.86 -11.64
CA ILE A 206 -0.89 -0.74 -12.04
C ILE A 206 -0.96 -0.56 -13.57
N PRO A 207 -1.75 -1.39 -14.29
CA PRO A 207 -1.97 -1.20 -15.72
C PRO A 207 -2.58 0.17 -16.01
N LYS A 208 -1.95 0.93 -16.90
CA LYS A 208 -2.32 2.32 -17.25
C LYS A 208 -3.81 2.50 -17.50
N ILE A 209 -4.39 1.69 -18.40
CA ILE A 209 -5.80 1.80 -18.77
C ILE A 209 -6.69 1.63 -17.53
N LEU A 210 -6.47 0.57 -16.75
CA LEU A 210 -7.28 0.30 -15.58
C LEU A 210 -7.12 1.39 -14.51
N GLY A 211 -5.88 1.81 -14.23
CA GLY A 211 -5.62 2.82 -13.22
C GLY A 211 -6.23 4.18 -13.61
N SER A 212 -6.07 4.60 -14.86
CA SER A 212 -6.69 5.82 -15.38
C SER A 212 -8.22 5.75 -15.38
N SER A 213 -8.81 4.62 -15.81
CA SER A 213 -10.26 4.43 -15.76
C SER A 213 -10.81 4.49 -14.33
N LEU A 214 -10.13 3.86 -13.37
CA LEU A 214 -10.53 3.90 -11.96
C LEU A 214 -10.43 5.33 -11.39
N PHE A 215 -9.36 6.05 -11.72
CA PHE A 215 -9.19 7.43 -11.27
C PHE A 215 -10.30 8.33 -11.83
N ILE A 216 -10.58 8.25 -13.13
CA ILE A 216 -11.69 8.98 -13.78
C ILE A 216 -13.02 8.61 -13.12
N PHE A 217 -13.26 7.33 -12.85
CA PHE A 217 -14.47 6.88 -12.15
C PHE A 217 -14.62 7.54 -10.77
N ILE A 218 -13.56 7.57 -9.96
CA ILE A 218 -13.58 8.23 -8.64
C ILE A 218 -13.91 9.72 -8.79
N ILE A 219 -13.26 10.42 -9.73
CA ILE A 219 -13.55 11.85 -9.98
C ILE A 219 -15.01 12.06 -10.41
N LEU A 220 -15.56 11.21 -11.28
CA LEU A 220 -16.96 11.28 -11.68
C LEU A 220 -17.91 11.05 -10.50
N VAL A 221 -17.63 10.08 -9.63
CA VAL A 221 -18.43 9.83 -8.41
C VAL A 221 -18.42 11.06 -7.50
N LEU A 222 -17.28 11.74 -7.36
CA LEU A 222 -17.20 12.98 -6.56
C LEU A 222 -18.01 14.12 -7.19
N ILE A 223 -17.88 14.34 -8.50
CA ILE A 223 -18.58 15.42 -9.21
C ILE A 223 -20.10 15.19 -9.18
N ILE A 224 -20.54 13.99 -9.56
CA ILE A 224 -21.97 13.63 -9.60
C ILE A 224 -22.54 13.65 -8.18
N GLY A 225 -21.84 13.04 -7.22
CA GLY A 225 -22.28 13.00 -5.84
C GLY A 225 -22.41 14.40 -5.21
N TYR A 226 -21.44 15.28 -5.47
CA TYR A 226 -21.52 16.68 -5.05
C TYR A 226 -22.68 17.43 -5.72
N ALA A 227 -22.88 17.26 -7.03
CA ALA A 227 -23.97 17.87 -7.77
C ALA A 227 -25.36 17.41 -7.28
N LEU A 228 -25.47 16.18 -6.80
CA LEU A 228 -26.69 15.62 -6.20
C LEU A 228 -26.86 15.95 -4.71
N GLY A 229 -25.97 16.77 -4.12
CA GLY A 229 -26.05 17.18 -2.71
C GLY A 229 -25.72 16.05 -1.72
N VAL A 230 -25.06 14.98 -2.16
CA VAL A 230 -24.62 13.91 -1.26
C VAL A 230 -23.49 14.40 -0.38
N SER A 231 -23.53 14.08 0.92
CA SER A 231 -22.50 14.48 1.88
C SER A 231 -21.08 14.09 1.40
N MET A 232 -20.14 15.04 1.48
CA MET A 232 -18.71 14.82 1.17
C MET A 232 -18.10 13.65 1.96
N LYS A 233 -18.62 13.36 3.16
CA LYS A 233 -18.20 12.21 3.97
C LYS A 233 -18.55 10.87 3.32
N ILE A 234 -19.67 10.80 2.60
CA ILE A 234 -20.16 9.58 1.92
C ILE A 234 -19.44 9.42 0.58
N ILE A 235 -19.44 10.46 -0.27
CA ILE A 235 -18.82 10.36 -1.60
C ILE A 235 -17.28 10.23 -1.50
N GLY A 236 -16.69 10.78 -0.42
CA GLY A 236 -15.28 10.62 -0.10
C GLY A 236 -14.87 9.16 0.15
N ALA A 237 -15.82 8.27 0.45
CA ALA A 237 -15.53 6.83 0.60
C ALA A 237 -14.99 6.22 -0.71
N ALA A 238 -15.30 6.81 -1.87
CA ALA A 238 -14.75 6.36 -3.16
C ALA A 238 -13.22 6.44 -3.22
N PHE A 239 -12.57 7.31 -2.45
CA PHE A 239 -11.11 7.38 -2.38
C PHE A 239 -10.48 6.11 -1.81
N PHE A 240 -11.21 5.33 -1.02
CA PHE A 240 -10.73 4.04 -0.51
C PHE A 240 -10.63 2.96 -1.60
N LEU A 241 -11.15 3.20 -2.81
CA LEU A 241 -10.85 2.35 -3.96
C LEU A 241 -9.36 2.41 -4.37
N LEU A 242 -8.66 3.50 -4.05
CA LEU A 242 -7.23 3.66 -4.36
C LEU A 242 -6.32 2.69 -3.58
N PRO A 243 -6.36 2.65 -2.23
CA PRO A 243 -5.57 1.67 -1.47
C PRO A 243 -5.99 0.22 -1.77
N LEU A 244 -7.26 -0.04 -2.09
CA LEU A 244 -7.70 -1.37 -2.58
C LEU A 244 -7.02 -1.74 -3.89
N ALA A 245 -7.02 -0.85 -4.87
CA ALA A 245 -6.42 -1.10 -6.17
C ALA A 245 -4.90 -1.27 -6.07
N ILE A 246 -4.19 -0.38 -5.37
CA ILE A 246 -2.75 -0.54 -5.09
C ILE A 246 -2.52 -1.88 -4.39
N GLY A 247 -3.26 -2.16 -3.31
CA GLY A 247 -3.12 -3.38 -2.53
C GLY A 247 -3.28 -4.64 -3.39
N TYR A 248 -4.29 -4.66 -4.27
CA TYR A 248 -4.50 -5.75 -5.22
C TYR A 248 -3.33 -5.93 -6.18
N PHE A 249 -2.80 -4.86 -6.79
CA PHE A 249 -1.69 -4.98 -7.73
C PHE A 249 -0.37 -5.36 -7.05
N TYR A 250 -0.13 -4.88 -5.84
CA TYR A 250 0.99 -5.33 -5.02
C TYR A 250 0.85 -6.79 -4.58
N PHE A 251 -0.36 -7.24 -4.28
CA PHE A 251 -0.64 -8.64 -3.93
C PHE A 251 -0.49 -9.59 -5.14
N LYS A 252 -0.89 -9.15 -6.34
CA LYS A 252 -0.91 -9.96 -7.55
C LYS A 252 0.45 -10.03 -8.28
N ASN A 253 1.25 -8.97 -8.27
CA ASN A 253 2.47 -8.89 -9.09
C ASN A 253 3.63 -9.71 -8.51
N VAL A 254 3.54 -11.03 -8.63
CA VAL A 254 4.60 -11.99 -8.26
C VAL A 254 5.51 -12.34 -9.46
N ASP A 255 5.03 -12.16 -10.70
CA ASP A 255 5.64 -12.84 -11.86
C ASP A 255 5.81 -11.95 -13.12
N LYS A 256 6.56 -10.85 -13.04
CA LYS A 256 7.06 -10.18 -14.26
C LYS A 256 8.55 -9.90 -14.18
#